data_AF-A0A3P3WC24-F1
#
_entry.id   AF-A0A3P3WC24-F1
#
_cell.length_a   1.000
_cell.length_b   1.000
_cell.length_c   1.000
_cell.angle_alpha   90.00
_cell.angle_beta   90.00
_cell.angle_gamma   90.00
#
_symmetry.space_group_name_H-M   'P 1'
#
loop_
_entity.id
_entity.type
_entity.pdbx_description
1 polymer ?
#
loop_
_entity_poly.entity_id
_entity_poly.type
_entity_poly.pdbx_seq_one_letter_code
_entity_poly.pdbx_strand_id
1 'polypeptide(L)'
;MKFIKYLLVGIVFGIVLTKAEAVSWYRIYEMFQFQSFHMFGIMMTAMFVGVLGVQIYKRKNIKNIEGTPISIQDKEKGFLSYAIGGILFGLGWGMIGTCPGPIFILIGAGFYGIGIVLIGALIGTFLYGILKEKLPY
;
A
#
# COMPACT_ATOMS: atom_id res chain seq x y z
N MET A 1 22.26 4.55 12.68
CA MET A 1 21.16 4.03 13.53
C MET A 1 19.73 4.27 12.99
N LYS A 2 19.47 5.23 12.09
CA LYS A 2 18.11 5.45 11.53
C LYS A 2 17.57 4.24 10.73
N PHE A 3 18.41 3.60 9.91
CA PHE A 3 18.02 2.44 9.07
C PHE A 3 17.62 1.20 9.87
N ILE A 4 18.24 0.95 11.03
CA ILE A 4 17.90 -0.19 11.89
C ILE A 4 16.46 -0.12 12.39
N LYS A 5 15.97 1.10 12.68
CA LYS A 5 14.58 1.31 13.11
C LYS A 5 13.59 0.93 11.99
N TYR A 6 13.88 1.35 10.75
CA TYR A 6 13.06 0.99 9.59
C TYR A 6 13.11 -0.51 9.27
N LEU A 7 14.29 -1.13 9.42
CA LEU A 7 14.45 -2.58 9.26
C LEU A 7 13.58 -3.35 10.25
N LEU A 8 13.62 -2.98 11.54
CA LEU A 8 12.80 -3.61 12.57
C LEU A 8 11.30 -3.46 12.28
N VAL A 9 10.85 -2.27 11.89
CA VAL A 9 9.45 -2.04 11.50
C VAL A 9 9.07 -2.90 10.30
N GLY A 10 9.95 -3.00 9.29
CA GLY A 10 9.73 -3.85 8.12
C GLY A 10 9.63 -5.34 8.46
N ILE A 11 10.48 -5.84 9.36
CA ILE A 11 10.43 -7.23 9.85
C ILE A 11 9.11 -7.49 10.56
N VAL A 12 8.72 -6.62 11.49
CA VAL A 12 7.44 -6.76 12.21
C VAL A 12 6.26 -6.72 11.24
N PHE A 13 6.27 -5.78 10.29
CA PHE A 13 5.24 -5.66 9.26
C PHE A 13 5.13 -6.93 8.40
N GLY A 14 6.26 -7.47 7.95
CA GLY A 14 6.29 -8.71 7.16
C GLY A 14 5.76 -9.92 7.94
N ILE A 15 6.14 -10.06 9.22
CA ILE A 15 5.64 -11.13 10.09
C ILE A 15 4.12 -11.02 10.27
N VAL A 16 3.62 -9.83 10.58
CA VAL A 16 2.18 -9.59 10.79
C VAL A 16 1.39 -9.89 9.52
N LEU A 17 1.84 -9.40 8.35
CA LEU A 17 1.15 -9.65 7.09
C LEU A 17 1.14 -11.13 6.70
N THR A 18 2.25 -11.84 6.93
CA THR A 18 2.34 -13.28 6.67
C THR A 18 1.39 -14.05 7.59
N LYS A 19 1.36 -13.71 8.88
CA LYS A 19 0.48 -14.35 9.88
C LYS A 19 -1.00 -14.02 9.67
N ALA A 20 -1.31 -12.84 9.16
CA ALA A 20 -2.67 -12.43 8.81
C ALA A 20 -3.18 -13.06 7.50
N GLU A 21 -2.37 -13.93 6.85
CA GLU A 21 -2.65 -14.50 5.53
C GLU A 21 -2.96 -13.44 4.45
N ALA A 22 -2.59 -12.18 4.72
CA ALA A 22 -2.85 -11.03 3.87
C ALA A 22 -2.05 -11.06 2.56
N VAL A 23 -1.21 -12.08 2.43
CA VAL A 23 -0.29 -12.36 1.34
C VAL A 23 -0.87 -13.42 0.38
N SER A 24 -1.90 -14.15 0.82
CA SER A 24 -2.51 -15.24 0.03
C SER A 24 -3.44 -14.70 -1.05
N TRP A 25 -3.22 -15.13 -2.30
CA TRP A 25 -4.09 -14.84 -3.43
C TRP A 25 -5.53 -15.30 -3.18
N TYR A 26 -5.72 -16.46 -2.54
CA TYR A 26 -7.04 -17.00 -2.23
C TYR A 26 -7.86 -16.07 -1.33
N ARG A 27 -7.24 -15.40 -0.36
CA ARG A 27 -7.94 -14.46 0.53
C ARG A 27 -8.37 -13.19 -0.21
N ILE A 28 -7.58 -12.74 -1.18
CA ILE A 28 -7.93 -11.61 -2.03
C ILE A 28 -9.08 -12.01 -2.97
N TYR A 29 -9.04 -13.22 -3.53
CA TYR A 29 -10.13 -13.75 -4.34
C TYR A 29 -11.44 -13.90 -3.55
N GLU A 30 -11.40 -14.48 -2.35
CA GLU A 30 -12.54 -14.58 -1.43
C GLU A 30 -13.12 -13.21 -1.06
N MET A 31 -12.26 -12.18 -0.97
CA MET A 31 -12.68 -10.81 -0.73
C MET A 31 -13.50 -10.27 -1.90
N PHE A 32 -13.04 -10.45 -3.14
CA PHE A 32 -13.78 -10.02 -4.34
C PHE A 32 -15.09 -10.80 -4.55
N GLN A 33 -15.13 -12.07 -4.12
CA GLN A 33 -16.33 -12.91 -4.18
C GLN A 33 -17.27 -12.72 -2.97
N PHE A 34 -16.95 -11.77 -2.06
CA PHE A 34 -17.69 -11.51 -0.81
C PHE A 34 -17.92 -12.74 0.07
N GLN A 35 -17.03 -13.73 0.01
CA GLN A 35 -17.14 -14.98 0.76
C GLN A 35 -16.55 -14.87 2.18
N SER A 36 -15.62 -13.92 2.40
CA SER A 36 -14.92 -13.78 3.68
C SER A 36 -14.76 -12.32 4.09
N PHE A 37 -15.18 -12.00 5.31
CA PHE A 37 -15.03 -10.66 5.91
C PHE A 37 -13.61 -10.39 6.44
N HIS A 38 -12.70 -11.37 6.40
CA HIS A 38 -11.41 -11.27 7.06
C HIS A 38 -10.55 -10.11 6.50
N MET A 39 -10.37 -10.07 5.18
CA MET A 39 -9.60 -9.01 4.50
C MET A 39 -10.25 -7.64 4.62
N PHE A 40 -11.57 -7.54 4.46
CA PHE A 40 -12.30 -6.28 4.65
C PHE A 40 -12.14 -5.76 6.08
N GLY A 41 -12.18 -6.65 7.08
CA GLY A 41 -11.95 -6.31 8.48
C GLY A 41 -10.53 -5.78 8.72
N ILE A 42 -9.51 -6.41 8.15
CA ILE A 42 -8.12 -5.93 8.24
C ILE A 42 -7.98 -4.55 7.59
N MET A 43 -8.53 -4.35 6.39
CA MET A 43 -8.45 -3.07 5.69
C MET A 43 -9.18 -1.96 6.45
N MET A 44 -10.41 -2.20 6.91
CA MET A 44 -11.19 -1.21 7.66
C MET A 44 -10.52 -0.87 8.98
N THR A 45 -10.04 -1.86 9.74
CA THR A 45 -9.35 -1.59 11.02
C THR A 45 -8.06 -0.79 10.79
N ALA A 46 -7.26 -1.14 9.79
CA ALA A 46 -6.07 -0.37 9.41
C ALA A 46 -6.42 1.08 9.02
N MET A 47 -7.48 1.29 8.24
CA MET A 47 -7.97 2.63 7.89
C MET A 47 -8.41 3.42 9.12
N PHE A 48 -9.22 2.84 10.00
CA PHE A 48 -9.69 3.50 11.22
C PHE A 48 -8.53 3.87 12.16
N VAL A 49 -7.59 2.96 12.39
CA VAL A 49 -6.41 3.20 13.21
C VAL A 49 -5.54 4.31 12.59
N GLY A 50 -5.36 4.30 11.26
CA GLY A 50 -4.63 5.33 10.54
C GLY A 50 -5.27 6.72 10.67
N VAL A 51 -6.60 6.81 10.47
CA VAL A 51 -7.35 8.07 10.60
C VAL A 51 -7.27 8.61 12.03
N LEU A 52 -7.52 7.75 13.03
CA LEU A 52 -7.42 8.14 14.44
C LEU A 52 -6.00 8.57 14.81
N GLY A 53 -4.99 7.85 14.33
CA GLY A 53 -3.58 8.19 14.53
C GLY A 53 -3.23 9.56 13.97
N VAL A 54 -3.61 9.84 12.72
CA VAL A 54 -3.40 11.15 12.08
C VAL A 54 -4.17 12.27 12.80
N GLN A 55 -5.38 11.99 13.28
CA GLN A 55 -6.18 12.98 14.01
C GLN A 55 -5.59 13.31 15.38
N ILE A 56 -5.14 12.30 16.14
CA ILE A 56 -4.44 12.49 17.42
C ILE A 56 -3.15 13.28 17.19
N TYR A 57 -2.40 12.90 16.16
CA TYR A 57 -1.17 13.56 15.75
C TYR A 57 -1.39 15.06 15.50
N LYS A 58 -2.39 15.41 14.66
CA LYS A 58 -2.75 16.80 14.35
C LYS A 58 -3.22 17.57 15.59
N ARG A 59 -4.05 16.95 16.45
CA ARG A 59 -4.62 17.61 17.63
C ARG A 59 -3.58 17.88 18.73
N LYS A 60 -2.59 16.99 18.87
CA LYS A 60 -1.54 17.12 19.91
C LYS A 60 -0.26 17.81 19.42
N ASN A 61 -0.19 18.28 18.16
CA ASN A 61 1.01 18.89 17.56
C ASN A 61 2.30 18.08 17.85
N ILE A 62 2.20 16.75 17.73
CA ILE A 62 3.32 15.86 18.04
C ILE A 62 4.45 16.19 17.07
N LYS A 63 5.68 16.29 17.55
CA LYS A 63 6.85 16.56 16.70
C LYS A 63 7.38 15.24 16.15
N ASN A 64 7.97 15.28 14.97
CA ASN A 64 8.71 14.15 14.43
C ASN A 64 9.87 13.74 15.35
N ILE A 65 10.48 12.60 15.06
CA ILE A 65 11.71 12.10 15.72
C ILE A 65 12.84 13.15 15.69
N GLU A 66 12.78 14.11 14.75
CA GLU A 66 13.73 15.21 14.56
C GLU A 66 13.24 16.56 15.11
N GLY A 67 12.11 16.62 15.82
CA GLY A 67 11.61 17.84 16.45
C GLY A 67 10.82 18.79 15.52
N THR A 68 10.65 18.43 14.24
CA THR A 68 9.89 19.22 13.25
C THR A 68 8.39 18.92 13.29
N PRO A 69 7.51 19.90 13.01
CA PRO A 69 6.09 19.63 12.82
C PRO A 69 5.88 18.80 11.55
N ILE A 70 5.05 17.76 11.61
CA ILE A 70 4.66 16.97 10.43
C ILE A 70 3.62 17.76 9.66
N SER A 71 4.05 18.37 8.57
CA SER A 71 3.15 18.93 7.57
C SER A 71 2.72 17.81 6.63
N ILE A 72 1.45 17.40 6.72
CA ILE A 72 0.85 16.50 5.72
C ILE A 72 0.49 17.38 4.53
N GLN A 73 1.20 17.20 3.42
CA GLN A 73 0.87 17.92 2.20
C GLN A 73 -0.50 17.49 1.66
N ASP A 74 -1.27 18.48 1.22
CA ASP A 74 -2.56 18.21 0.59
C ASP A 74 -2.36 17.47 -0.73
N LYS A 75 -3.26 16.52 -0.99
CA LYS A 75 -3.30 15.83 -2.28
C LYS A 75 -3.68 16.81 -3.38
N GLU A 76 -3.03 16.70 -4.54
CA GLU A 76 -3.39 17.49 -5.73
C GLU A 76 -4.86 17.27 -6.09
N LYS A 77 -5.57 18.32 -6.47
CA LYS A 77 -6.99 18.23 -6.83
C LYS A 77 -7.09 17.81 -8.30
N GLY A 78 -7.65 16.63 -8.57
CA GLY A 78 -7.78 16.10 -9.93
C GLY A 78 -8.68 14.86 -9.96
N PHE A 79 -10.00 15.06 -10.06
CA PHE A 79 -10.97 13.95 -10.03
C PHE A 79 -10.71 12.94 -11.17
N LEU A 80 -10.35 13.44 -12.35
CA LEU A 80 -10.10 12.61 -13.53
C LEU A 80 -8.88 11.71 -13.33
N SER A 81 -7.78 12.28 -12.82
CA SER A 81 -6.55 11.56 -12.50
C SER A 81 -6.77 10.46 -11.47
N TYR A 82 -7.57 10.73 -10.42
CA TYR A 82 -7.89 9.72 -9.41
C TYR A 82 -8.83 8.63 -9.92
N ALA A 83 -9.83 8.98 -10.74
CA ALA A 83 -10.75 8.01 -11.31
C ALA A 83 -10.02 7.05 -12.27
N ILE A 84 -9.24 7.58 -13.21
CA ILE A 84 -8.48 6.80 -14.19
C ILE A 84 -7.43 5.93 -13.47
N GLY A 85 -6.66 6.52 -12.55
CA GLY A 85 -5.67 5.80 -11.76
C GLY A 85 -6.28 4.70 -10.90
N GLY A 86 -7.44 4.97 -10.27
CA GLY A 86 -8.18 4.00 -9.47
C GLY A 86 -8.69 2.82 -10.29
N ILE A 87 -9.21 3.07 -11.50
CA ILE A 87 -9.66 2.02 -12.42
C ILE A 87 -8.48 1.16 -12.87
N LEU A 88 -7.38 1.76 -13.32
CA LEU A 88 -6.19 1.02 -13.76
C LEU A 88 -5.59 0.19 -12.61
N PHE A 89 -5.51 0.75 -11.41
CA PHE A 89 -5.04 0.05 -10.23
C PHE A 89 -5.97 -1.11 -9.85
N GLY A 90 -7.29 -0.90 -9.87
CA GLY A 90 -8.29 -1.93 -9.58
C GLY A 90 -8.25 -3.08 -10.58
N LEU A 91 -8.14 -2.77 -11.88
CA LEU A 91 -8.00 -3.79 -12.93
C LEU A 91 -6.72 -4.61 -12.76
N GLY A 92 -5.58 -3.94 -12.54
CA GLY A 92 -4.31 -4.62 -12.29
C GLY A 92 -4.35 -5.49 -11.03
N TRP A 93 -4.94 -4.99 -9.94
CA TRP A 93 -5.07 -5.74 -8.71
C TRP A 93 -6.01 -6.95 -8.87
N GLY A 94 -7.12 -6.81 -9.60
CA GLY A 94 -8.02 -7.92 -9.90
C GLY A 94 -7.38 -9.00 -10.78
N MET A 95 -6.53 -8.61 -11.74
CA MET A 95 -5.84 -9.56 -12.62
C MET A 95 -4.75 -10.36 -11.91
N ILE A 96 -3.95 -9.70 -11.07
CA ILE A 96 -2.75 -10.31 -10.46
C ILE A 96 -3.04 -10.82 -9.05
N GLY A 97 -4.07 -10.29 -8.39
CA GLY A 97 -4.47 -10.65 -7.03
C GLY A 97 -3.36 -10.45 -6.00
N THR A 98 -2.49 -9.47 -6.24
CA THR A 98 -1.40 -9.08 -5.34
C THR A 98 -1.24 -7.58 -5.37
N CYS A 99 -0.84 -7.00 -4.24
CA CYS A 99 -0.62 -5.57 -4.10
C CYS A 99 0.86 -5.32 -3.71
N PRO A 100 1.36 -4.08 -3.72
CA PRO A 100 2.79 -3.83 -3.55
C PRO A 100 3.35 -4.36 -2.22
N GLY A 101 2.56 -4.45 -1.15
CA GLY A 101 2.99 -5.04 0.12
C GLY A 101 3.32 -6.54 0.01
N PRO A 102 2.34 -7.40 -0.34
CA PRO A 102 2.54 -8.82 -0.57
C PRO A 102 3.62 -9.15 -1.61
N ILE A 103 3.84 -8.33 -2.64
CA ILE A 103 4.90 -8.58 -3.64
C ILE A 103 6.27 -8.78 -2.97
N PHE A 104 6.66 -7.87 -2.06
CA PHE A 104 7.95 -7.97 -1.37
C PHE A 104 8.02 -9.16 -0.41
N ILE A 105 6.90 -9.49 0.26
CA ILE A 105 6.85 -10.62 1.19
C ILE A 105 6.90 -11.95 0.45
N LEU A 106 6.19 -12.09 -0.66
CA LEU A 106 6.15 -13.30 -1.47
C LEU A 106 7.52 -13.60 -2.10
N ILE A 107 8.23 -12.58 -2.56
CA ILE A 107 9.61 -12.72 -3.02
C ILE A 107 10.50 -13.22 -1.87
N GLY A 108 10.35 -12.63 -0.67
CA GLY A 108 11.05 -13.09 0.55
C GLY A 108 10.67 -14.51 0.98
N ALA A 109 9.46 -14.97 0.67
CA ALA A 109 8.97 -16.32 0.95
C ALA A 109 9.39 -17.36 -0.12
N GLY A 110 10.14 -16.96 -1.15
CA GLY A 110 10.66 -17.86 -2.20
C GLY A 110 9.80 -17.96 -3.47
N PHE A 111 8.74 -17.16 -3.61
CA PHE A 111 7.92 -17.13 -4.83
C PHE A 111 8.50 -16.19 -5.89
N TYR A 112 9.57 -16.64 -6.57
CA TYR A 112 10.30 -15.82 -7.55
C TYR A 112 9.48 -15.41 -8.78
N GLY A 113 8.40 -16.13 -9.11
CA GLY A 113 7.50 -15.76 -10.23
C GLY A 113 6.86 -14.37 -10.06
N ILE A 114 6.71 -13.90 -8.82
CA ILE A 114 6.21 -12.56 -8.52
C ILE A 114 7.24 -11.46 -8.84
N GLY A 115 8.51 -11.82 -9.05
CA GLY A 115 9.51 -10.90 -9.57
C GLY A 115 9.11 -10.27 -10.91
N ILE A 116 8.39 -11.01 -11.77
CA ILE A 116 7.87 -10.50 -13.04
C ILE A 116 6.83 -9.39 -12.79
N VAL A 117 5.95 -9.60 -11.80
CA VAL A 117 4.96 -8.60 -11.39
C VAL A 117 5.64 -7.36 -10.83
N LEU A 118 6.69 -7.54 -10.01
CA LEU A 118 7.47 -6.42 -9.48
C LEU A 118 8.10 -5.59 -10.60
N ILE A 119 8.71 -6.25 -11.60
CA ILE A 119 9.30 -5.57 -12.75
C ILE A 119 8.23 -4.82 -13.54
N GLY A 120 7.08 -5.45 -13.80
CA GLY A 120 5.95 -4.81 -14.49
C GLY A 120 5.43 -3.59 -13.73
N ALA A 121 5.30 -3.68 -12.40
CA ALA A 121 4.91 -2.56 -11.54
C ALA A 121 5.94 -1.43 -11.59
N LEU A 122 7.23 -1.74 -11.53
CA LEU A 122 8.31 -0.76 -11.63
C LEU A 122 8.29 -0.04 -12.99
N ILE A 123 8.18 -0.78 -14.09
CA ILE A 123 8.09 -0.22 -15.43
C ILE A 123 6.85 0.67 -15.56
N GLY A 124 5.69 0.21 -15.08
CA GLY A 124 4.45 1.00 -15.09
C GLY A 124 4.58 2.30 -14.29
N THR A 125 5.18 2.24 -13.10
CA THR A 125 5.40 3.45 -12.27
C THR A 125 6.41 4.40 -12.90
N PHE A 126 7.43 3.89 -13.57
CA PHE A 126 8.43 4.69 -14.29
C PHE A 126 7.82 5.39 -15.50
N LEU A 127 7.04 4.66 -16.31
CA LEU A 127 6.29 5.21 -17.43
C LEU A 127 5.31 6.30 -16.98
N TYR A 128 4.58 6.04 -15.89
CA TYR A 128 3.70 7.05 -15.30
C TYR A 128 4.49 8.28 -14.86
N GLY A 129 5.66 8.11 -14.23
CA GLY A 129 6.53 9.22 -13.82
C GLY A 129 6.95 10.12 -14.98
N ILE A 130 7.24 9.54 -16.15
CA ILE A 130 7.59 10.29 -17.38
C ILE A 130 6.35 10.96 -18.00
N LEU A 131 5.22 10.27 -18.04
CA LEU A 131 3.98 10.79 -18.64
C LEU A 131 3.24 11.77 -17.74
N LYS A 132 3.57 11.82 -16.45
CA LYS A 132 2.90 12.65 -15.44
C LYS A 132 2.80 14.12 -15.88
N GLU A 133 3.85 14.67 -16.47
CA GLU A 133 3.90 16.06 -16.95
C GLU A 133 2.98 16.33 -18.16
N LYS A 134 2.55 15.27 -18.87
CA LYS A 134 1.71 15.35 -20.07
C LYS A 134 0.26 14.92 -19.84
N LEU A 135 -0.07 14.43 -18.65
CA LEU A 135 -1.41 13.96 -18.31
C LEU A 135 -2.27 15.13 -17.79
N PRO A 136 -3.54 15.24 -18.22
CA PRO A 136 -4.44 16.27 -17.72
C PRO A 136 -4.76 15.99 -16.25
N TYR A 137 -4.39 16.94 -15.40
CA TYR A 137 -4.64 16.90 -13.95
C TYR A 137 -6.09 17.21 -13.59
#